data_AF-K5YFI8-F1
#
_entry.id   AF-K5YFI8-F1
#
_cell.length_a   1.000
_cell.length_b   1.000
_cell.length_c   1.000
_cell.angle_alpha   90.00
_cell.angle_beta   90.00
_cell.angle_gamma   90.00
#
_symmetry.space_group_name_H-M   'P 1'
#
loop_
_entity.id
_entity.type
_entity.pdbx_description
1 polymer ?
#
loop_
_entity_poly.entity_id
_entity_poly.type
_entity_poly.pdbx_seq_one_letter_code
_entity_poly.pdbx_strand_id
1 'polypeptide(L)'
;MNTTELRSLATRRLLAGLFFVIMAATPFIAHAAPTGEGWNGKIADKIENAAGNSGDTADKPIFIKKAAELAYLAQQANEGGYILELENGNKIDNTDESSKQGFSGYYFALSANIDLNG
;
A
#
# COMPACT_ATOMS: atom_id res chain seq x y z
N MET A 1 7.04 -30.82 13.84
CA MET A 1 7.22 -29.43 13.37
C MET A 1 8.71 -29.20 13.22
N ASN A 2 9.23 -29.19 11.98
CA ASN A 2 10.67 -29.31 11.72
C ASN A 2 11.36 -27.93 11.79
N THR A 3 12.61 -27.89 12.23
CA THR A 3 13.40 -26.67 12.51
C THR A 3 13.66 -25.80 11.27
N THR A 4 13.40 -26.32 10.07
CA THR A 4 13.52 -25.62 8.78
C THR A 4 12.42 -24.56 8.58
N GLU A 5 11.19 -24.81 9.07
CA GLU A 5 10.04 -23.90 8.93
C GLU A 5 10.21 -22.63 9.77
N LEU A 6 10.83 -22.75 10.95
CA LEU A 6 11.11 -21.61 11.84
C LEU A 6 12.12 -20.63 11.25
N ARG A 7 13.07 -21.11 10.44
CA ARG A 7 14.07 -20.24 9.77
C ARG A 7 13.48 -19.48 8.58
N SER A 8 12.52 -20.08 7.87
CA SER A 8 11.81 -19.42 6.77
C SER A 8 10.94 -18.25 7.27
N LEU A 9 10.23 -18.47 8.38
CA LEU A 9 9.37 -17.42 8.98
C LEU A 9 10.17 -16.25 9.57
N ALA A 10 11.33 -16.54 10.18
CA ALA A 10 12.22 -15.51 10.74
C ALA A 10 12.94 -14.69 9.66
N THR A 11 13.35 -15.33 8.55
CA THR A 11 14.04 -14.66 7.44
C THR A 11 13.08 -13.77 6.63
N ARG A 12 11.81 -14.17 6.49
CA ARG A 12 10.78 -13.37 5.79
C ARG A 12 10.35 -12.10 6.53
N ARG A 13 10.53 -12.03 7.86
CA ARG A 13 10.23 -10.83 8.66
C ARG A 13 11.34 -9.78 8.63
N LEU A 14 12.57 -10.16 8.30
CA LEU A 14 13.72 -9.25 8.27
C LEU A 14 13.83 -8.44 6.97
N LEU A 15 13.31 -8.95 5.84
CA LEU A 15 13.35 -8.21 4.56
C LEU A 15 12.23 -7.16 4.41
N ALA A 16 11.09 -7.32 5.08
CA ALA A 16 9.98 -6.37 4.99
C ALA A 16 10.19 -5.08 5.83
N GLY A 17 11.18 -5.06 6.73
CA GLY A 17 11.48 -3.92 7.59
C GLY A 17 12.45 -2.88 7.01
N LEU A 18 13.03 -3.11 5.82
CA LEU A 18 14.19 -2.34 5.34
C LEU A 18 13.90 -1.31 4.22
N PHE A 19 12.64 -1.01 3.93
CA PHE A 19 12.29 0.01 2.92
C PHE A 19 11.49 1.19 3.48
N PHE A 20 12.02 1.83 4.53
CA PHE A 20 11.67 3.22 4.85
C PHE A 20 12.93 4.00 5.21
N VAL A 21 13.78 4.27 4.21
CA VAL A 21 14.77 5.34 4.32
C VAL A 21 14.04 6.65 4.01
N ILE A 22 13.72 7.37 5.07
CA ILE A 22 13.18 8.73 5.05
C ILE A 22 14.30 9.67 4.59
N MET A 23 14.22 10.19 3.35
CA MET A 23 14.99 11.39 2.96
C MET A 23 14.21 12.63 3.42
N ALA A 24 14.34 12.98 4.70
CA ALA A 24 13.94 14.29 5.21
C ALA A 24 15.12 15.26 5.02
N ALA A 25 15.17 15.90 3.86
CA ALA A 25 16.04 17.04 3.60
C ALA A 25 15.34 18.03 2.67
N THR A 26 14.25 18.63 3.14
CA THR A 26 13.71 19.87 2.58
C THR A 26 13.31 20.82 3.70
N PRO A 27 13.58 22.13 3.57
CA PRO A 27 13.31 23.11 4.61
C PRO A 27 11.80 23.23 4.83
N PHE A 28 11.39 23.64 6.03
CA PHE A 28 10.02 23.96 6.42
C PHE A 28 9.26 24.70 5.30
N ILE A 29 8.51 23.95 4.50
CA ILE A 29 7.41 24.49 3.70
C ILE A 29 6.21 24.48 4.64
N ALA A 30 5.53 25.62 4.76
CA ALA A 30 4.25 25.72 5.45
C ALA A 30 3.39 24.52 5.04
N HIS A 31 3.19 23.58 5.98
CA HIS A 31 2.43 22.38 5.76
C HIS A 31 1.00 22.84 5.50
N ALA A 32 0.57 22.82 4.23
CA ALA A 32 -0.84 23.00 3.92
C ALA A 32 -1.61 22.01 4.78
N ALA A 33 -2.55 22.51 5.58
CA ALA A 33 -3.33 21.67 6.48
C ALA A 33 -3.85 20.48 5.67
N PRO A 34 -3.71 19.25 6.19
CA PRO A 34 -4.28 18.09 5.52
C PRO A 34 -5.74 18.39 5.15
N THR A 35 -6.07 18.22 3.87
CA THR A 35 -7.40 18.52 3.36
C THR A 35 -8.36 17.34 3.51
N GLY A 36 -7.90 16.24 4.13
CA GLY A 36 -8.67 15.03 4.38
C GLY A 36 -9.07 14.91 5.84
N GLU A 37 -10.15 14.18 6.12
CA GLU A 37 -10.48 13.75 7.48
C GLU A 37 -9.28 12.98 8.09
N GLY A 38 -8.95 13.30 9.33
CA GLY A 38 -7.96 12.57 10.13
C GLY A 38 -8.24 11.06 10.14
N TRP A 39 -7.20 10.25 10.34
CA TRP A 39 -7.39 8.80 10.37
C TRP A 39 -8.13 8.35 11.62
N ASN A 40 -9.35 7.86 11.45
CA ASN A 40 -10.22 7.38 12.52
C ASN A 40 -9.96 5.93 12.96
N GLY A 41 -8.83 5.34 12.56
CA GLY A 41 -8.48 3.94 12.86
C GLY A 41 -9.20 2.89 12.02
N LYS A 42 -10.12 3.27 11.12
CA LYS A 42 -10.77 2.32 10.21
C LYS A 42 -9.91 2.02 9.00
N ILE A 43 -10.02 0.78 8.53
CA ILE A 43 -9.41 0.28 7.31
C ILE A 43 -10.52 0.20 6.25
N ALA A 44 -10.21 0.55 5.01
CA ALA A 44 -11.14 0.35 3.90
C ALA A 44 -11.15 -1.13 3.48
N ASP A 45 -12.23 -1.58 2.84
CA ASP A 45 -12.27 -2.93 2.27
C ASP A 45 -11.72 -2.97 0.83
N LYS A 46 -11.58 -1.79 0.20
CA LYS A 46 -11.27 -1.59 -1.22
C LYS A 46 -10.70 -0.21 -1.48
N ILE A 47 -10.03 -0.04 -2.62
CA ILE A 47 -9.47 1.25 -3.07
C ILE A 47 -10.41 1.88 -4.12
N GLU A 48 -10.80 3.14 -3.93
CA GLU A 48 -11.69 3.87 -4.85
C GLU A 48 -11.10 3.93 -6.27
N ASN A 49 -9.80 4.29 -6.39
CA ASN A 49 -9.07 4.42 -7.65
C ASN A 49 -9.91 5.09 -8.76
N ALA A 50 -10.47 6.28 -8.48
CA ALA A 50 -11.48 6.93 -9.31
C ALA A 50 -11.09 7.11 -10.79
N ALA A 51 -9.79 7.18 -11.10
CA ALA A 51 -9.29 7.28 -12.48
C ALA A 51 -9.34 5.94 -13.25
N GLY A 52 -9.61 4.82 -12.57
CA GLY A 52 -9.67 3.49 -13.18
C GLY A 52 -8.33 2.96 -13.69
N ASN A 53 -7.22 3.52 -13.21
CA ASN A 53 -5.87 3.16 -13.65
C ASN A 53 -5.51 1.72 -13.24
N SER A 54 -4.80 1.00 -14.11
CA SER A 54 -4.40 -0.39 -13.84
C SER A 54 -3.21 -0.52 -12.90
N GLY A 55 -2.36 0.52 -12.80
CA GLY A 55 -1.12 0.46 -12.03
C GLY A 55 0.04 -0.20 -12.78
N ASP A 56 -0.11 -0.61 -14.03
CA ASP A 56 0.97 -1.29 -14.76
C ASP A 56 2.15 -0.37 -15.11
N THR A 57 1.90 0.94 -15.13
CA THR A 57 2.86 1.97 -15.52
C THR A 57 2.82 3.16 -14.57
N ALA A 58 3.94 3.88 -14.48
CA ALA A 58 4.09 5.03 -13.58
C ALA A 58 3.17 6.22 -13.96
N ASP A 59 2.78 6.35 -15.23
CA ASP A 59 1.83 7.35 -15.72
C ASP A 59 0.36 6.97 -15.45
N LYS A 60 0.09 5.70 -15.13
CA LYS A 60 -1.23 5.19 -14.77
C LYS A 60 -1.19 4.46 -13.43
N PRO A 61 -0.81 5.14 -12.33
CA PRO A 61 -0.76 4.50 -11.02
C PRO A 61 -2.17 4.29 -10.45
N ILE A 62 -2.31 3.29 -9.60
CA ILE A 62 -3.51 3.12 -8.75
C ILE A 62 -3.50 4.23 -7.71
N PHE A 63 -4.56 5.02 -7.68
CA PHE A 63 -4.64 6.16 -6.77
C PHE A 63 -5.16 5.78 -5.40
N ILE A 64 -4.42 6.19 -4.37
CA ILE A 64 -4.80 6.17 -2.97
C ILE A 64 -5.21 7.59 -2.58
N LYS A 65 -6.39 7.75 -1.98
CA LYS A 65 -6.97 9.05 -1.65
C LYS A 65 -7.15 9.24 -0.15
N LYS A 66 -7.38 8.16 0.59
CA LYS A 66 -7.72 8.20 2.02
C LYS A 66 -6.74 7.40 2.86
N ALA A 67 -6.59 7.78 4.13
CA ALA A 67 -5.82 7.02 5.11
C ALA A 67 -6.29 5.56 5.23
N ALA A 68 -7.61 5.34 5.21
CA ALA A 68 -8.20 4.00 5.27
C ALA A 68 -7.82 3.11 4.07
N GLU A 69 -7.68 3.67 2.87
CA GLU A 69 -7.24 2.95 1.66
C GLU A 69 -5.73 2.64 1.72
N LEU A 70 -4.93 3.57 2.25
CA LEU A 70 -3.50 3.34 2.49
C LEU A 70 -3.29 2.22 3.51
N ALA A 71 -4.10 2.20 4.58
CA ALA A 71 -4.08 1.13 5.57
C ALA A 71 -4.49 -0.22 4.95
N TYR A 72 -5.48 -0.22 4.06
CA TYR A 72 -5.90 -1.43 3.35
C TYR A 72 -4.78 -1.97 2.45
N LEU A 73 -4.12 -1.11 1.65
CA LEU A 73 -2.97 -1.51 0.84
C LEU A 73 -1.85 -2.11 1.71
N ALA A 74 -1.54 -1.48 2.84
CA ALA A 74 -0.53 -1.98 3.78
C ALA A 74 -0.92 -3.34 4.38
N GLN A 75 -2.20 -3.52 4.75
CA GLN A 75 -2.73 -4.80 5.23
C GLN A 75 -2.54 -5.89 4.17
N GLN A 76 -2.99 -5.65 2.95
CA GLN A 76 -2.90 -6.64 1.88
C GLN A 76 -1.45 -6.98 1.54
N ALA A 77 -0.55 -5.99 1.51
CA ALA A 77 0.87 -6.22 1.30
C ALA A 77 1.48 -7.10 2.42
N ASN A 78 1.09 -6.86 3.68
CA ASN A 78 1.54 -7.66 4.84
C ASN A 78 0.96 -9.08 4.84
N GLU A 79 -0.23 -9.28 4.28
CA GLU A 79 -0.85 -10.58 4.08
C GLU A 79 -0.23 -11.36 2.90
N GLY A 80 0.79 -10.80 2.25
CA GLY A 80 1.55 -11.42 1.16
C GLY A 80 1.31 -10.78 -0.22
N GLY A 81 0.42 -9.80 -0.29
CA GLY A 81 0.10 -9.06 -1.52
C GLY A 81 -0.50 -9.92 -2.61
N TYR A 82 -1.44 -10.79 -2.23
CA TYR A 82 -2.11 -11.72 -3.14
C TYR A 82 -3.30 -11.07 -3.84
N ILE A 83 -4.19 -10.43 -3.09
CA ILE A 83 -5.43 -9.85 -3.61
C ILE A 83 -5.53 -8.39 -3.20
N LEU A 84 -5.94 -7.53 -4.13
CA LEU A 84 -6.29 -6.14 -3.85
C LEU A 84 -7.59 -5.80 -4.57
N GLU A 85 -8.62 -5.41 -3.81
CA GLU A 85 -9.92 -5.04 -4.36
C GLU A 85 -10.00 -3.55 -4.69
N LEU A 86 -10.60 -3.25 -5.85
CA LEU A 86 -10.88 -1.90 -6.32
C LEU A 86 -12.39 -1.68 -6.37
N GLU A 87 -12.83 -0.44 -6.12
CA GLU A 87 -14.25 -0.06 -6.05
C GLU A 87 -15.02 -0.34 -7.35
N ASN A 88 -14.34 -0.26 -8.50
CA ASN A 88 -14.93 -0.54 -9.81
C ASN A 88 -15.17 -2.04 -10.08
N GLY A 89 -14.96 -2.92 -9.09
CA GLY A 89 -15.12 -4.35 -9.20
C GLY A 89 -13.91 -5.07 -9.81
N ASN A 90 -12.87 -4.33 -10.21
CA ASN A 90 -11.61 -4.93 -10.59
C ASN A 90 -10.87 -5.43 -9.35
N LYS A 91 -10.10 -6.49 -9.52
CA LYS A 91 -9.16 -6.98 -8.51
C LYS A 91 -7.80 -7.22 -9.15
N ILE A 92 -6.75 -6.98 -8.38
CA ILE A 92 -5.43 -7.51 -8.69
C ILE A 92 -5.32 -8.83 -7.92
N ASP A 93 -5.18 -9.93 -8.65
CA ASP A 93 -5.06 -11.27 -8.08
C ASP A 93 -3.73 -11.89 -8.54
N ASN A 94 -2.75 -11.86 -7.65
CA ASN A 94 -1.40 -12.36 -7.86
C ASN A 94 -1.18 -13.71 -7.17
N THR A 95 -2.25 -14.43 -6.81
CA THR A 95 -2.16 -15.69 -6.07
C THR A 95 -1.29 -16.73 -6.79
N ASP A 96 -1.41 -16.79 -8.12
CA ASP A 96 -0.66 -17.72 -8.97
C ASP A 96 0.66 -17.14 -9.52
N GLU A 97 0.94 -15.86 -9.26
CA GLU A 97 2.09 -15.13 -9.80
C GLU A 97 3.07 -14.71 -8.70
N SER A 98 3.89 -15.66 -8.24
CA SER A 98 4.87 -15.41 -7.17
C SER A 98 5.79 -14.18 -7.39
N SER A 99 6.10 -13.86 -8.65
CA SER A 99 6.91 -12.68 -9.01
C SER A 99 6.20 -11.33 -8.81
N LYS A 100 4.87 -11.36 -8.67
CA LYS A 100 3.98 -10.20 -8.49
C LYS A 100 3.43 -10.08 -7.07
N GLN A 101 3.76 -11.02 -6.17
CA GLN A 101 3.43 -10.93 -4.74
C GLN A 101 3.97 -9.63 -4.11
N GLY A 102 3.31 -9.17 -3.05
CA GLY A 102 3.56 -7.83 -2.51
C GLY A 102 3.22 -6.69 -3.48
N PHE A 103 2.42 -6.98 -4.53
CA PHE A 103 2.09 -6.06 -5.62
C PHE A 103 3.31 -5.54 -6.38
N SER A 104 4.35 -6.37 -6.50
CA SER A 104 5.56 -6.06 -7.26
C SER A 104 5.23 -5.74 -8.73
N GLY A 105 5.76 -4.62 -9.22
CA GLY A 105 5.54 -4.15 -10.59
C GLY A 105 4.23 -3.39 -10.80
N TYR A 106 3.47 -3.11 -9.75
CA TYR A 106 2.37 -2.14 -9.78
C TYR A 106 2.83 -0.79 -9.20
N TYR A 107 2.31 0.29 -9.76
CA TYR A 107 2.55 1.65 -9.33
C TYR A 107 1.35 2.17 -8.54
N PHE A 108 1.64 2.75 -7.38
CA PHE A 108 0.66 3.40 -6.51
C PHE A 108 1.05 4.85 -6.30
N ALA A 109 0.07 5.74 -6.25
CA ALA A 109 0.31 7.16 -6.00
C ALA A 109 -0.76 7.74 -5.09
N LEU A 110 -0.36 8.70 -4.26
CA LEU A 110 -1.32 9.49 -3.50
C LEU A 110 -1.96 10.53 -4.43
N SER A 111 -3.29 10.55 -4.50
CA SER A 111 -4.04 11.55 -5.27
C SER A 111 -4.44 12.78 -4.45
N ALA A 112 -4.27 12.71 -3.12
CA ALA A 112 -4.51 13.79 -2.18
C ALA A 112 -3.52 13.71 -1.01
N ASN A 113 -3.40 14.81 -0.27
CA ASN A 113 -2.71 14.78 1.02
C ASN A 113 -3.51 13.90 1.99
N ILE A 114 -2.82 12.95 2.64
CA ILE A 114 -3.41 12.05 3.62
C ILE A 114 -3.02 12.53 5.02
N ASP A 115 -4.02 12.82 5.85
CA ASP A 115 -3.78 12.99 7.29
C ASP A 115 -3.78 11.64 7.99
N LEU A 116 -2.72 11.37 8.74
CA LEU A 116 -2.64 10.22 9.63
C LEU A 116 -2.79 10.63 11.09
N ASN A 117 -2.88 11.93 11.37
CA ASN A 117 -3.21 12.43 12.70
C ASN A 117 -4.72 12.35 12.85
N GLY A 118 -5.17 11.58 13.85
CA GLY A 118 -6.59 11.47 14.21
C GLY A 118 -7.10 12.70 14.95
#